data_AF-A0A3N5PPW9-F1
#
_entry.id   AF-A0A3N5PPW9-F1
#
_cell.length_a   1.000
_cell.length_b   1.000
_cell.length_c   1.000
_cell.angle_alpha   90.00
_cell.angle_beta   90.00
_cell.angle_gamma   90.00
#
_symmetry.space_group_name_H-M   'P 1'
#
loop_
_entity.id
_entity.type
_entity.pdbx_description
1 polymer ?
#
loop_
_entity_poly.entity_id
_entity_poly.type
_entity_poly.pdbx_seq_one_letter_code
_entity_poly.pdbx_strand_id
1 'polypeptide(L)'
;MQNRLFDFCFLTFAFVLLVSPASAMMSIEEEREMRDNLLRMVESQVPLIKDPEIVGYVSDVGQKVLDRVDGKFFDYAFFVIQDEGLNAFAMPGGLVFVHTGLLEVIDTENELLCVLAHEIGHVQGRHIARRIERMQRINIATAAIAIAGLFLGQGQAGSAIFATSSALNASIALKYSRTDEEEADRRACQWICSAGYDPRGLLTVLKKMQKYRWLGTSAIPSYLSTHPEASERTTYLEDFWDSVRCVQKLPEDPFRLGKVRVRARVLTHDPVVMIRHYKQELSATPDDTFLLYGLAESLLAAMEYDNALKTYDNLVSSTPEKPEFRVDQGRAYLMAGKYQKAISIIGPYSKRHPGDSTARFFLANAYLEQGKPAEALPILKTLKQSWPDPASIYLQLGRCFAALEKQGEAHYYFYHHYKAIGNQQSAQYHKNKALKLLPPDSESYNDLKCDKNQENPKP
;
A
#
# COMPACT_ATOMS: atom_id res chain seq x y z
N MET A 1 85.52 0.28 43.89
CA MET A 1 84.83 -0.74 44.71
C MET A 1 83.48 -1.05 44.06
N GLN A 2 83.24 -2.33 43.73
CA GLN A 2 81.98 -3.12 43.77
C GLN A 2 80.61 -2.46 43.48
N ASN A 3 79.60 -3.15 42.95
CA ASN A 3 79.42 -4.32 42.09
C ASN A 3 77.89 -4.38 41.81
N ARG A 4 77.50 -4.64 40.55
CA ARG A 4 76.33 -5.40 40.06
C ARG A 4 74.86 -4.94 40.25
N LEU A 5 74.11 -5.32 39.20
CA LEU A 5 72.71 -5.80 39.10
C LEU A 5 71.78 -4.80 38.36
N PHE A 6 70.92 -5.13 37.39
CA PHE A 6 70.58 -6.37 36.67
C PHE A 6 69.84 -5.98 35.35
N ASP A 7 69.74 -6.95 34.46
CA ASP A 7 69.26 -6.92 33.08
C ASP A 7 67.84 -6.38 32.78
N PHE A 8 67.78 -5.72 31.62
CA PHE A 8 66.75 -5.69 30.57
C PHE A 8 65.53 -6.65 30.68
N CYS A 9 64.32 -6.08 30.64
CA CYS A 9 63.21 -6.54 29.79
C CYS A 9 62.05 -5.51 29.80
N PHE A 10 62.05 -4.57 28.86
CA PHE A 10 60.85 -3.78 28.56
C PHE A 10 59.99 -4.58 27.56
N LEU A 11 58.92 -5.21 28.07
CA LEU A 11 57.80 -5.68 27.27
C LEU A 11 57.04 -4.44 26.76
N THR A 12 57.34 -3.98 25.56
CA THR A 12 56.54 -2.98 24.86
C THR A 12 55.22 -3.61 24.44
N PHE A 13 54.17 -3.34 25.21
CA PHE A 13 52.80 -3.64 24.82
C PHE A 13 52.44 -2.72 23.65
N ALA A 14 52.61 -3.21 22.42
CA ALA A 14 52.14 -2.52 21.23
C ALA A 14 50.61 -2.52 21.24
N PHE A 15 50.02 -1.44 21.73
CA PHE A 15 48.60 -1.16 21.61
C PHE A 15 48.32 -0.87 20.13
N VAL A 16 48.09 -1.93 19.34
CA VAL A 16 47.52 -1.79 18.00
C VAL A 16 46.11 -1.25 18.20
N LEU A 17 45.95 0.06 18.04
CA LEU A 17 44.66 0.67 17.78
C LEU A 17 44.14 0.05 16.47
N LEU A 18 43.39 -1.05 16.61
CA LEU A 18 42.48 -1.52 15.57
C LEU A 18 41.41 -0.43 15.45
N VAL A 19 41.71 0.58 14.64
CA VAL A 19 40.69 1.46 14.09
C VAL A 19 39.80 0.54 13.27
N SER A 20 38.68 0.14 13.87
CA SER A 20 37.64 -0.57 13.14
C SER A 20 37.22 0.37 12.01
N PRO A 21 37.23 -0.05 10.74
CA PRO A 21 36.70 0.79 9.69
C PRO A 21 35.25 1.06 10.05
N ALA A 22 34.88 2.33 10.13
CA ALA A 22 33.47 2.73 10.25
C ALA A 22 32.73 1.97 9.15
N SER A 23 31.86 1.04 9.53
CA SER A 23 31.03 0.33 8.57
C SER A 23 30.22 1.39 7.85
N ALA A 24 30.34 1.47 6.52
CA ALA A 24 29.62 2.48 5.77
C ALA A 24 28.12 2.26 5.97
N MET A 25 27.40 3.32 6.33
CA MET A 25 25.94 3.33 6.32
C MET A 25 25.45 2.82 4.97
N MET A 26 24.45 1.93 4.99
CA MET A 26 23.79 1.45 3.77
C MET A 26 23.52 2.64 2.86
N SER A 27 23.84 2.52 1.58
CA SER A 27 23.60 3.58 0.61
C SER A 27 22.12 3.65 0.25
N ILE A 28 21.69 4.78 -0.32
CA ILE A 28 20.33 4.93 -0.86
C ILE A 28 20.07 3.91 -1.98
N GLU A 29 21.09 3.57 -2.75
CA GLU A 29 20.96 2.61 -3.85
C GLU A 29 20.77 1.17 -3.34
N GLU A 30 21.51 0.77 -2.30
CA GLU A 30 21.30 -0.53 -1.64
C GLU A 30 19.91 -0.65 -1.01
N GLU A 31 19.36 0.43 -0.45
CA GLU A 31 17.97 0.45 0.03
C GLU A 31 16.95 0.33 -1.11
N ARG A 32 17.24 0.91 -2.29
CA ARG A 32 16.39 0.73 -3.48
C ARG A 32 16.43 -0.70 -4.00
N GLU A 33 17.59 -1.35 -3.98
CA GLU A 33 17.68 -2.77 -4.35
C GLU A 33 16.90 -3.66 -3.36
N MET A 34 17.00 -3.35 -2.06
CA MET A 34 16.25 -4.05 -1.02
C MET A 34 14.73 -3.88 -1.18
N ARG A 35 14.27 -2.68 -1.58
CA ARG A 35 12.86 -2.35 -1.86
C ARG A 35 12.22 -3.37 -2.78
N ASP A 36 12.86 -3.66 -3.91
CA ASP A 36 12.28 -4.52 -4.94
C ASP A 36 12.23 -5.99 -4.48
N ASN A 37 13.19 -6.42 -3.67
CA ASN A 37 13.15 -7.74 -3.03
C ASN A 37 12.01 -7.85 -2.01
N LEU A 38 11.84 -6.83 -1.17
CA LEU A 38 10.77 -6.79 -0.17
C LEU A 38 9.39 -6.77 -0.82
N LEU A 39 9.20 -5.96 -1.86
CA LEU A 39 7.92 -5.89 -2.56
C LEU A 39 7.53 -7.26 -3.14
N ARG A 40 8.47 -7.97 -3.78
CA ARG A 40 8.23 -9.35 -4.26
C ARG A 40 7.88 -10.32 -3.14
N MET A 41 8.53 -10.21 -1.98
CA MET A 41 8.21 -11.04 -0.82
C MET A 41 6.80 -10.76 -0.30
N VAL A 42 6.41 -9.49 -0.19
CA VAL A 42 5.06 -9.09 0.22
C VAL A 42 4.02 -9.63 -0.78
N GLU A 43 4.18 -9.33 -2.07
CA GLU A 43 3.23 -9.73 -3.12
C GLU A 43 3.02 -11.24 -3.22
N SER A 44 4.03 -12.04 -2.85
CA SER A 44 3.94 -13.50 -2.88
C SER A 44 3.38 -14.14 -1.61
N GLN A 45 3.27 -13.39 -0.51
CA GLN A 45 2.96 -13.95 0.82
C GLN A 45 1.69 -13.38 1.43
N VAL A 46 1.32 -12.14 1.09
CA VAL A 46 0.13 -11.48 1.65
C VAL A 46 -0.84 -11.03 0.56
N PRO A 47 -2.15 -11.18 0.79
CA PRO A 47 -3.16 -10.67 -0.12
C PRO A 47 -3.16 -9.13 -0.09
N LEU A 48 -2.80 -8.53 -1.22
CA LEU A 48 -2.90 -7.09 -1.41
C LEU A 48 -4.26 -6.71 -1.99
N ILE A 49 -4.89 -5.70 -1.41
CA ILE A 49 -6.09 -5.07 -1.98
C ILE A 49 -5.68 -4.33 -3.26
N LYS A 50 -6.36 -4.66 -4.36
CA LYS A 50 -6.17 -4.01 -5.68
C LYS A 50 -7.33 -3.08 -6.04
N ASP A 51 -8.23 -2.84 -5.10
CA ASP A 51 -9.35 -1.93 -5.29
C ASP A 51 -8.85 -0.49 -5.51
N PRO A 52 -9.09 0.11 -6.68
CA PRO A 52 -8.50 1.41 -7.03
C PRO A 52 -9.06 2.56 -6.18
N GLU A 53 -10.27 2.46 -5.63
CA GLU A 53 -10.82 3.47 -4.74
C GLU A 53 -10.10 3.45 -3.40
N ILE A 54 -9.85 2.25 -2.86
CA ILE A 54 -9.14 2.08 -1.57
C ILE A 54 -7.67 2.48 -1.72
N VAL A 55 -6.96 1.90 -2.70
CA VAL A 55 -5.53 2.16 -2.92
C VAL A 55 -5.29 3.61 -3.31
N GLY A 56 -6.16 4.16 -4.18
CA GLY A 56 -6.11 5.56 -4.58
C GLY A 56 -6.32 6.51 -3.41
N TYR A 57 -7.30 6.24 -2.54
CA TYR A 57 -7.52 7.04 -1.33
C TYR A 57 -6.32 7.02 -0.38
N VAL A 58 -5.76 5.85 -0.07
CA VAL A 58 -4.57 5.75 0.80
C VAL A 58 -3.38 6.48 0.18
N SER A 59 -3.18 6.33 -1.12
CA SER A 59 -2.11 7.03 -1.85
C SER A 59 -2.29 8.55 -1.84
N ASP A 60 -3.52 9.05 -2.06
CA ASP A 60 -3.83 10.48 -2.02
C ASP A 60 -3.57 11.06 -0.62
N VAL A 61 -3.97 10.36 0.44
CA VAL A 61 -3.73 10.79 1.83
C VAL A 61 -2.23 10.79 2.13
N GLY A 62 -1.50 9.76 1.70
CA GLY A 62 -0.04 9.71 1.81
C GLY A 62 0.63 10.86 1.06
N GLN A 63 0.15 11.20 -0.13
CA GLN A 63 0.68 12.29 -0.94
C GLN A 63 0.49 13.67 -0.28
N LYS A 64 -0.64 13.90 0.41
CA LYS A 64 -0.86 15.12 1.22
C LYS A 64 0.25 15.33 2.25
N VAL A 65 0.81 14.25 2.82
CA VAL A 65 1.96 14.32 3.72
C VAL A 65 3.23 14.59 2.93
N LEU A 66 3.49 13.80 1.88
CA LEU A 66 4.71 13.89 1.08
C LEU A 66 4.91 15.28 0.45
N ASP A 67 3.84 16.00 0.12
CA ASP A 67 3.91 17.38 -0.37
C ASP A 67 4.60 18.34 0.62
N ARG A 68 4.68 17.97 1.91
CA ARG A 68 5.35 18.74 2.98
C ARG A 68 6.70 18.19 3.39
N VAL A 69 7.12 17.09 2.79
CA VAL A 69 8.38 16.43 3.11
C VAL A 69 9.47 16.93 2.17
N ASP A 70 10.41 17.69 2.69
CA ASP A 70 11.61 18.11 1.97
C ASP A 70 12.65 16.98 1.89
N GLY A 71 13.53 17.02 0.87
CA GLY A 71 14.69 16.13 0.80
C GLY A 71 14.37 14.64 0.69
N LYS A 72 13.29 14.26 -0.02
CA LYS A 72 12.88 12.86 -0.20
C LYS A 72 14.00 12.02 -0.82
N PHE A 73 14.36 10.93 -0.15
CA PHE A 73 15.35 9.98 -0.65
C PHE A 73 14.78 8.99 -1.69
N PHE A 74 13.48 8.71 -1.59
CA PHE A 74 12.80 7.64 -2.32
C PHE A 74 11.49 8.12 -2.93
N ASP A 75 11.08 7.43 -3.98
CA ASP A 75 9.71 7.46 -4.49
C ASP A 75 8.86 6.54 -3.63
N TYR A 76 7.85 7.12 -2.98
CA TYR A 76 7.00 6.38 -2.05
C TYR A 76 5.90 5.62 -2.79
N ALA A 77 5.59 4.43 -2.31
CA ALA A 77 4.49 3.61 -2.80
C ALA A 77 3.63 3.13 -1.63
N PHE A 78 2.32 3.29 -1.77
CA PHE A 78 1.35 2.93 -0.74
C PHE A 78 0.58 1.69 -1.15
N PHE A 79 0.45 0.75 -0.23
CA PHE A 79 -0.21 -0.52 -0.44
C PHE A 79 -1.21 -0.79 0.68
N VAL A 80 -2.24 -1.57 0.36
CA VAL A 80 -3.24 -1.99 1.34
C VAL A 80 -3.23 -3.51 1.43
N ILE A 81 -3.01 -4.02 2.64
CA ILE A 81 -2.98 -5.46 2.94
C ILE A 81 -4.36 -5.86 3.46
N GLN A 82 -4.90 -6.95 2.90
CA GLN A 82 -6.12 -7.58 3.43
C GLN A 82 -5.78 -8.33 4.72
N ASP A 83 -5.91 -7.63 5.84
CA ASP A 83 -5.65 -8.13 7.19
C ASP A 83 -6.53 -7.34 8.18
N GLU A 84 -7.16 -8.05 9.11
CA GLU A 84 -8.08 -7.48 10.11
C GLU A 84 -7.35 -6.75 11.25
N GLY A 85 -6.04 -6.91 11.35
CA GLY A 85 -5.20 -6.24 12.34
C GLY A 85 -5.20 -4.73 12.15
N LEU A 86 -5.23 -4.01 13.27
CA LEU A 86 -5.08 -2.56 13.28
C LEU A 86 -3.59 -2.24 13.12
N ASN A 87 -3.13 -2.03 11.88
CA ASN A 87 -1.73 -1.80 11.59
C ASN A 87 -1.50 -0.93 10.34
N ALA A 88 -0.37 -0.24 10.37
CA ALA A 88 0.31 0.34 9.22
C ALA A 88 1.82 0.26 9.51
N PHE A 89 2.63 0.11 8.47
CA PHE A 89 4.08 0.05 8.64
C PHE A 89 4.81 0.52 7.39
N ALA A 90 6.05 0.97 7.56
CA ALA A 90 6.96 1.25 6.45
C ALA A 90 8.15 0.28 6.38
N MET A 91 8.51 -0.06 5.15
CA MET A 91 9.72 -0.81 4.81
C MET A 91 10.73 0.08 4.07
N PRO A 92 12.02 -0.30 4.01
CA PRO A 92 13.04 0.44 3.27
C PRO A 92 12.66 0.74 1.82
N GLY A 93 13.19 1.85 1.30
CA GLY A 93 12.93 2.28 -0.07
C GLY A 93 11.57 2.95 -0.31
N GLY A 94 10.85 3.37 0.74
CA GLY A 94 9.61 4.14 0.60
C GLY A 94 8.34 3.31 0.44
N LEU A 95 8.37 2.02 0.80
CA LEU A 95 7.16 1.19 0.79
C LEU A 95 6.38 1.41 2.08
N VAL A 96 5.11 1.80 1.96
CA VAL A 96 4.21 2.03 3.10
C VAL A 96 2.99 1.14 2.93
N PHE A 97 2.65 0.39 3.98
CA PHE A 97 1.57 -0.58 3.99
C PHE A 97 0.53 -0.21 5.03
N VAL A 98 -0.74 -0.38 4.70
CA VAL A 98 -1.87 -0.15 5.61
C VAL A 98 -2.73 -1.41 5.63
N HIS A 99 -3.10 -1.89 6.81
CA HIS A 99 -4.03 -3.01 6.93
C HIS A 99 -5.48 -2.53 6.78
N THR A 100 -6.32 -3.34 6.14
CA THR A 100 -7.77 -3.08 6.04
C THR A 100 -8.43 -2.87 7.40
N GLY A 101 -8.00 -3.60 8.45
CA GLY A 101 -8.51 -3.43 9.81
C GLY A 101 -8.31 -2.02 10.37
N LEU A 102 -7.20 -1.34 10.04
CA LEU A 102 -7.02 0.06 10.41
C LEU A 102 -8.02 0.96 9.67
N LEU A 103 -8.19 0.75 8.36
CA LEU A 103 -9.10 1.54 7.54
C LEU A 103 -10.56 1.44 8.00
N GLU A 104 -10.98 0.29 8.55
CA GLU A 104 -12.34 0.11 9.06
C GLU A 104 -12.62 0.89 10.37
N VAL A 105 -11.58 1.11 11.19
CA VAL A 105 -11.66 1.63 12.56
C VAL A 105 -11.38 3.14 12.66
N ILE A 106 -10.68 3.70 11.67
CA ILE A 106 -10.50 5.16 11.61
C ILE A 106 -11.83 5.87 11.38
N ASP A 107 -12.02 7.01 12.05
CA ASP A 107 -13.25 7.81 11.94
C ASP A 107 -13.08 9.08 11.12
N THR A 108 -11.83 9.52 10.94
CA THR A 108 -11.47 10.76 10.23
C THR A 108 -10.34 10.50 9.25
N GLU A 109 -10.26 11.29 8.18
CA GLU A 109 -9.13 11.23 7.24
C GLU A 109 -7.85 11.66 7.96
N ASN A 110 -7.99 12.59 8.92
CA ASN A 110 -6.89 13.08 9.73
C ASN A 110 -6.20 11.96 10.55
N GLU A 111 -6.96 11.00 11.08
CA GLU A 111 -6.38 9.82 11.76
C GLU A 111 -5.45 9.02 10.83
N LEU A 112 -5.89 8.72 9.59
CA LEU A 112 -5.06 8.01 8.62
C LEU A 112 -3.84 8.84 8.21
N LEU A 113 -4.05 10.12 7.95
CA LEU A 113 -3.00 11.07 7.58
C LEU A 113 -1.89 11.14 8.64
N CYS A 114 -2.24 11.18 9.92
CA CYS A 114 -1.26 11.18 11.00
C CYS A 114 -0.50 9.84 11.11
N VAL A 115 -1.18 8.70 10.92
CA VAL A 115 -0.52 7.38 10.90
C VAL A 115 0.46 7.29 9.73
N LEU A 116 0.04 7.67 8.52
CA LEU A 116 0.92 7.66 7.34
C LEU A 116 2.11 8.61 7.51
N ALA A 117 1.91 9.77 8.14
CA ALA A 117 3.02 10.68 8.42
C ALA A 117 4.03 10.12 9.40
N HIS A 118 3.58 9.38 10.41
CA HIS A 118 4.46 8.65 11.32
C HIS A 118 5.28 7.59 10.55
N GLU A 119 4.64 6.80 9.70
CA GLU A 119 5.33 5.79 8.87
C GLU A 119 6.34 6.40 7.89
N ILE A 120 5.98 7.51 7.24
CA ILE A 120 6.92 8.29 6.40
C ILE A 120 8.08 8.82 7.25
N GLY A 121 7.83 9.16 8.53
CA GLY A 121 8.85 9.55 9.49
C GLY A 121 9.90 8.47 9.72
N HIS A 122 9.50 7.19 9.78
CA HIS A 122 10.42 6.06 9.88
C HIS A 122 11.28 5.88 8.63
N VAL A 123 10.70 6.05 7.43
CA VAL A 123 11.45 5.98 6.16
C VAL A 123 12.46 7.13 6.08
N GLN A 124 12.03 8.37 6.35
CA GLN A 124 12.92 9.54 6.29
C GLN A 124 14.02 9.51 7.34
N GLY A 125 13.74 8.96 8.52
CA GLY A 125 14.75 8.71 9.53
C GLY A 125 15.69 7.55 9.21
N ARG A 126 15.40 6.80 8.14
CA ARG A 126 16.12 5.59 7.73
C ARG A 126 16.26 4.62 8.91
N HIS A 127 15.23 4.51 9.75
CA HIS A 127 15.31 3.84 11.06
C HIS A 127 15.72 2.37 10.93
N ILE A 128 15.17 1.65 9.94
CA ILE A 128 15.55 0.26 9.65
C ILE A 128 17.00 0.17 9.14
N ALA A 129 17.41 1.05 8.22
CA ALA A 129 18.77 1.05 7.68
C ALA A 129 19.82 1.34 8.78
N ARG A 130 19.58 2.33 9.65
CA ARG A 130 20.42 2.63 10.83
C ARG A 130 20.54 1.42 11.76
N ARG A 131 19.49 0.60 11.87
CA ARG A 131 19.50 -0.62 12.69
C ARG A 131 20.30 -1.75 12.05
N ILE A 132 20.10 -1.99 10.76
CA ILE A 132 20.89 -2.98 10.01
C ILE A 132 22.39 -2.66 10.11
N GLU A 133 22.75 -1.38 9.98
CA GLU A 133 24.13 -0.92 10.13
C GLU A 133 24.70 -1.24 11.53
N ARG A 134 23.95 -0.97 12.60
CA ARG A 134 24.38 -1.29 13.98
C ARG A 134 24.58 -2.78 14.22
N MET A 135 23.93 -3.66 13.45
CA MET A 135 24.11 -5.10 13.57
C MET A 135 25.43 -5.59 12.95
N GLN A 136 26.09 -4.78 12.11
CA GLN A 136 27.43 -4.96 11.50
C GLN A 136 27.70 -6.31 10.79
N ARG A 137 26.71 -7.20 10.60
CA ARG A 137 26.94 -8.62 10.24
C ARG A 137 25.85 -9.27 9.38
N ILE A 138 24.93 -8.51 8.81
CA ILE A 138 23.81 -9.07 8.03
C ILE A 138 23.88 -8.54 6.60
N ASN A 139 23.93 -9.46 5.63
CA ASN A 139 23.85 -9.11 4.21
C ASN A 139 22.42 -8.66 3.83
N ILE A 140 22.29 -7.93 2.71
CA ILE A 140 21.01 -7.34 2.25
C ILE A 140 19.89 -8.39 2.12
N ALA A 141 20.17 -9.59 1.62
CA ALA A 141 19.17 -10.64 1.46
C ALA A 141 18.64 -11.15 2.81
N THR A 142 19.54 -11.43 3.77
CA THR A 142 19.17 -11.82 5.13
C THR A 142 18.44 -10.69 5.85
N ALA A 143 18.84 -9.43 5.63
CA ALA A 143 18.14 -8.27 6.17
C ALA A 143 16.71 -8.15 5.61
N ALA A 144 16.52 -8.36 4.30
CA ALA A 144 15.21 -8.36 3.67
C ALA A 144 14.29 -9.44 4.26
N ILE A 145 14.80 -10.66 4.48
CA ILE A 145 14.05 -11.74 5.14
C ILE A 145 13.69 -11.36 6.58
N ALA A 146 14.60 -10.74 7.34
CA ALA A 146 14.33 -10.30 8.71
C ALA A 146 13.28 -9.17 8.76
N ILE A 147 13.31 -8.23 7.82
CA ILE A 147 12.29 -7.18 7.69
C ILE A 147 10.93 -7.82 7.35
N ALA A 148 10.90 -8.71 6.36
CA ALA A 148 9.68 -9.44 6.01
C ALA A 148 9.14 -10.24 7.22
N GLY A 149 10.01 -10.92 7.98
CA GLY A 149 9.63 -11.62 9.20
C GLY A 149 9.07 -10.70 10.29
N LEU A 150 9.64 -9.50 10.47
CA LEU A 150 9.16 -8.52 11.44
C LEU A 150 7.71 -8.09 11.18
N PHE A 151 7.39 -7.75 9.92
CA PHE A 151 6.11 -7.14 9.55
C PHE A 151 5.06 -8.16 9.06
N LEU A 152 5.47 -9.22 8.35
CA LEU A 152 4.57 -10.20 7.76
C LEU A 152 4.44 -11.47 8.63
N GLY A 153 5.42 -11.75 9.49
CA GLY A 153 5.45 -12.96 10.31
C GLY A 153 4.46 -13.00 11.48
N GLN A 154 3.75 -11.90 11.76
CA GLN A 154 2.88 -11.75 12.93
C GLN A 154 1.37 -11.74 12.63
N GLY A 155 0.95 -11.87 11.37
CA GLY A 155 -0.46 -11.94 10.97
C GLY A 155 -0.99 -13.37 10.82
N GLN A 156 -2.24 -13.54 10.34
CA GLN A 156 -2.79 -14.86 9.97
C GLN A 156 -1.94 -15.56 8.89
N ALA A 157 -1.17 -14.78 8.13
CA ALA A 157 -0.19 -15.22 7.13
C ALA A 157 1.21 -15.50 7.70
N GLY A 158 1.36 -15.78 9.00
CA GLY A 158 2.64 -16.08 9.65
C GLY A 158 3.35 -17.28 9.02
N SER A 159 4.17 -17.03 8.00
CA SER A 159 4.77 -18.11 7.22
C SER A 159 6.00 -18.66 7.93
N ALA A 160 6.08 -19.99 8.06
CA ALA A 160 7.25 -20.70 8.60
C ALA A 160 8.53 -20.41 7.77
N ILE A 161 8.37 -19.89 6.55
CA ILE A 161 9.45 -19.49 5.64
C ILE A 161 10.32 -18.38 6.26
N PHE A 162 9.74 -17.50 7.07
CA PHE A 162 10.49 -16.41 7.73
C PHE A 162 11.12 -16.81 9.08
N ALA A 163 10.81 -18.01 9.59
CA ALA A 163 11.13 -18.45 10.94
C ALA A 163 12.50 -19.14 11.09
N THR A 164 13.51 -18.74 10.32
CA THR A 164 14.88 -19.21 10.60
C THR A 164 15.37 -18.57 11.90
N SER A 165 16.11 -19.32 12.74
CA SER A 165 16.56 -18.82 14.05
C SER A 165 17.39 -17.52 13.94
N SER A 166 18.19 -17.40 12.90
CA SER A 166 18.95 -16.18 12.58
C SER A 166 18.05 -15.02 12.15
N ALA A 167 17.06 -15.25 11.30
CA ALA A 167 16.11 -14.22 10.87
C ALA A 167 15.20 -13.75 12.01
N LEU A 168 14.79 -14.65 12.91
CA LEU A 168 13.98 -14.28 14.07
C LEU A 168 14.73 -13.32 15.01
N ASN A 169 15.98 -13.65 15.34
CA ASN A 169 16.83 -12.79 16.15
C ASN A 169 17.08 -11.43 15.47
N ALA A 170 17.29 -11.44 14.14
CA ALA A 170 17.44 -10.22 13.38
C ALA A 170 16.16 -9.38 13.37
N SER A 171 14.99 -9.99 13.19
CA SER A 171 13.68 -9.32 13.20
C SER A 171 13.44 -8.59 14.53
N ILE A 172 13.80 -9.23 15.65
CA ILE A 172 13.69 -8.61 16.98
C ILE A 172 14.60 -7.39 17.09
N ALA A 173 15.83 -7.45 16.57
CA ALA A 173 16.76 -6.34 16.58
C ALA A 173 16.33 -5.15 15.69
N LEU A 174 15.46 -5.41 14.71
CA LEU A 174 14.93 -4.39 13.78
C LEU A 174 13.74 -3.60 14.34
N LYS A 175 13.10 -4.05 15.43
CA LYS A 175 12.03 -3.30 16.11
C LYS A 175 12.47 -1.88 16.46
N TYR A 176 11.61 -0.89 16.27
CA TYR A 176 11.96 0.50 16.53
C TYR A 176 12.27 0.78 18.01
N SER A 177 13.12 1.76 18.28
CA SER A 177 13.43 2.21 19.66
C SER A 177 12.53 3.37 20.03
N ARG A 178 12.42 3.66 21.32
CA ARG A 178 11.77 4.87 21.81
C ARG A 178 12.28 6.14 21.11
N THR A 179 13.60 6.25 20.87
CA THR A 179 14.17 7.39 20.16
C THR A 179 13.78 7.43 18.68
N ASP A 180 13.62 6.28 18.04
CA ASP A 180 13.12 6.21 16.66
C ASP A 180 11.64 6.67 16.60
N GLU A 181 10.80 6.22 17.55
CA GLU A 181 9.39 6.64 17.65
C GLU A 181 9.27 8.14 17.91
N GLU A 182 10.02 8.70 18.86
CA GLU A 182 10.01 10.14 19.16
C GLU A 182 10.49 10.99 17.97
N GLU A 183 11.48 10.49 17.22
CA GLU A 183 11.97 11.14 16.00
C GLU A 183 10.89 11.14 14.89
N ALA A 184 10.21 10.00 14.68
CA ALA A 184 9.11 9.89 13.73
C ALA A 184 7.91 10.78 14.12
N ASP A 185 7.52 10.77 15.40
CA ASP A 185 6.41 11.57 15.94
C ASP A 185 6.65 13.08 15.77
N ARG A 186 7.88 13.55 16.01
CA ARG A 186 8.25 14.97 15.84
C ARG A 186 8.19 15.40 14.38
N ARG A 187 8.72 14.57 13.46
CA ARG A 187 8.66 14.86 12.02
C ARG A 187 7.22 14.85 11.50
N ALA A 188 6.45 13.83 11.86
CA ALA A 188 5.04 13.72 11.51
C ALA A 188 4.28 14.97 11.94
N CYS A 189 4.45 15.39 13.21
CA CYS A 189 3.85 16.62 13.72
C CYS A 189 4.21 17.85 12.89
N GLN A 190 5.50 18.04 12.56
CA GLN A 190 5.94 19.16 11.72
C GLN A 190 5.24 19.16 10.35
N TRP A 191 5.17 18.01 9.68
CA TRP A 191 4.52 17.90 8.37
C TRP A 191 3.02 18.10 8.45
N ILE A 192 2.33 17.45 9.40
CA ILE A 192 0.88 17.57 9.58
C ILE A 192 0.48 19.00 9.93
N CYS A 193 1.21 19.64 10.85
CA CYS A 193 0.95 21.02 11.21
C CYS A 193 1.23 21.99 10.07
N SER A 194 2.31 21.77 9.31
CA SER A 194 2.56 22.57 8.11
C SER A 194 1.44 22.36 7.08
N ALA A 195 0.93 21.14 6.96
CA ALA A 195 -0.17 20.76 6.08
C ALA A 195 -1.50 21.42 6.48
N GLY A 196 -1.64 21.90 7.72
CA GLY A 196 -2.86 22.52 8.22
C GLY A 196 -3.87 21.51 8.75
N TYR A 197 -3.40 20.36 9.20
CA TYR A 197 -4.17 19.28 9.83
C TYR A 197 -3.87 19.18 11.33
N ASP A 198 -4.62 18.34 12.06
CA ASP A 198 -4.49 18.17 13.50
C ASP A 198 -3.56 16.99 13.84
N PRO A 199 -2.36 17.21 14.42
CA PRO A 199 -1.46 16.10 14.76
C PRO A 199 -2.05 15.12 15.78
N ARG A 200 -3.13 15.49 16.49
CA ARG A 200 -3.79 14.64 17.50
C ARG A 200 -4.49 13.41 16.92
N GLY A 201 -4.59 13.30 15.59
CA GLY A 201 -5.10 12.11 14.92
C GLY A 201 -4.34 10.83 15.33
N LEU A 202 -3.02 10.88 15.45
CA LEU A 202 -2.22 9.71 15.82
C LEU A 202 -2.50 9.24 17.26
N LEU A 203 -2.63 10.15 18.24
CA LEU A 203 -3.03 9.77 19.62
C LEU A 203 -4.42 9.14 19.65
N THR A 204 -5.34 9.63 18.82
CA THR A 204 -6.69 9.06 18.72
C THR A 204 -6.62 7.61 18.24
N VAL A 205 -5.81 7.33 17.21
CA VAL A 205 -5.57 5.95 16.72
C VAL A 205 -4.89 5.08 17.78
N LEU A 206 -3.85 5.58 18.47
CA LEU A 206 -3.17 4.82 19.53
C LEU A 206 -4.13 4.46 20.67
N LYS A 207 -4.99 5.39 21.10
CA LYS A 207 -6.03 5.14 22.11
C LYS A 207 -7.06 4.11 21.63
N LYS A 208 -7.44 4.13 20.34
CA LYS A 208 -8.28 3.09 19.75
C LYS A 208 -7.59 1.73 19.80
N MET A 209 -6.33 1.62 19.39
CA MET A 209 -5.56 0.37 19.45
C MET A 209 -5.44 -0.17 20.89
N GLN A 210 -5.17 0.69 21.87
CA GLN A 210 -5.19 0.31 23.28
C GLN A 210 -6.56 -0.23 23.69
N LYS A 211 -7.65 0.47 23.36
CA LYS A 211 -9.02 0.02 23.68
C LYS A 211 -9.36 -1.33 23.05
N TYR A 212 -8.96 -1.56 21.80
CA TYR A 212 -9.15 -2.84 21.11
C TYR A 212 -8.44 -3.98 21.84
N ARG A 213 -7.22 -3.76 22.34
CA ARG A 213 -6.48 -4.72 23.18
C ARG A 213 -7.25 -5.08 24.47
N TRP A 214 -7.90 -4.10 25.11
CA TRP A 214 -8.67 -4.32 26.35
C TRP A 214 -9.98 -5.09 26.12
N LEU A 215 -10.58 -5.00 24.94
CA LEU A 215 -11.83 -5.70 24.59
C LEU A 215 -11.66 -7.21 24.35
N GLY A 216 -10.45 -7.75 24.51
CA GLY A 216 -10.22 -9.20 24.55
C GLY A 216 -10.19 -9.90 23.19
N THR A 217 -10.04 -9.17 22.09
CA THR A 217 -9.59 -9.79 20.83
C THR A 217 -8.16 -10.29 21.05
N SER A 218 -7.94 -11.60 21.11
CA SER A 218 -6.69 -12.26 21.53
C SER A 218 -5.41 -11.88 20.76
N ALA A 219 -5.53 -11.06 19.72
CA ALA A 219 -4.41 -10.48 18.99
C ALA A 219 -4.06 -9.12 19.57
N ILE A 220 -2.84 -8.97 20.11
CA ILE A 220 -2.22 -7.66 20.30
C ILE A 220 -2.22 -6.97 18.91
N PRO A 221 -2.71 -5.73 18.76
CA PRO A 221 -2.63 -5.02 17.49
C PRO A 221 -1.20 -5.11 16.94
N SER A 222 -1.04 -5.63 15.72
CA SER A 222 0.28 -5.92 15.14
C SER A 222 1.16 -4.67 15.04
N TYR A 223 0.55 -3.48 15.00
CA TYR A 223 1.23 -2.19 15.16
C TYR A 223 2.10 -2.12 16.43
N LEU A 224 1.59 -2.57 17.58
CA LEU A 224 2.31 -2.51 18.86
C LEU A 224 3.46 -3.53 18.94
N SER A 225 3.52 -4.49 18.00
CA SER A 225 4.60 -5.46 17.93
C SER A 225 5.86 -4.89 17.26
N THR A 226 5.70 -3.90 16.37
CA THR A 226 6.79 -3.22 15.65
C THR A 226 7.10 -1.84 16.22
N HIS A 227 6.09 -1.16 16.77
CA HIS A 227 6.19 0.12 17.48
C HIS A 227 5.98 -0.14 18.98
N PRO A 228 7.05 -0.18 19.79
CA PRO A 228 6.90 -0.39 21.23
C PRO A 228 6.06 0.72 21.85
N GLU A 229 4.83 0.40 22.25
CA GLU A 229 3.98 1.33 22.98
C GLU A 229 4.33 1.24 24.46
N ALA A 230 5.01 2.28 24.94
CA ALA A 230 5.01 2.59 26.35
C ALA A 230 3.75 3.40 26.63
N SER A 231 3.02 3.12 27.71
CA SER A 231 1.96 4.00 28.21
C SER A 231 2.42 5.47 28.27
N GLU A 232 3.72 5.68 28.55
CA GLU A 232 4.42 6.96 28.52
C GLU A 232 4.39 7.70 27.17
N ARG A 233 4.29 6.99 26.02
CA ARG A 233 4.26 7.61 24.69
C ARG A 233 2.98 8.43 24.49
N THR A 234 1.83 7.92 24.92
CA THR A 234 0.57 8.67 24.82
C THR A 234 0.60 9.95 25.66
N THR A 235 1.13 9.89 26.88
CA THR A 235 1.35 11.08 27.74
C THR A 235 2.34 12.06 27.11
N TYR A 236 3.46 11.56 26.58
CA TYR A 236 4.43 12.40 25.86
C TYR A 236 3.80 13.11 24.66
N LEU A 237 2.98 12.42 23.87
CA LEU A 237 2.32 12.99 22.70
C LEU A 237 1.28 14.04 23.08
N GLU A 238 0.53 13.82 24.17
CA GLU A 238 -0.37 14.82 24.75
C GLU A 238 0.38 16.11 25.10
N ASP A 239 1.44 15.99 25.91
CA ASP A 239 2.26 17.14 26.32
C ASP A 239 2.94 17.83 25.12
N PHE A 240 3.49 17.04 24.19
CA PHE A 240 4.18 17.56 23.03
C PHE A 240 3.22 18.34 22.13
N TRP A 241 2.04 17.82 21.83
CA TRP A 241 1.13 18.49 20.89
C TRP A 241 0.40 19.68 21.49
N ASP A 242 0.14 19.70 22.81
CA ASP A 242 -0.36 20.90 23.48
C ASP A 242 0.65 22.06 23.42
N SER A 243 1.95 21.74 23.31
CA SER A 243 3.01 22.75 23.14
C SER A 243 3.12 23.29 21.70
N VAL A 244 2.63 22.56 20.70
CA VAL A 244 2.73 22.95 19.28
C VAL A 244 1.45 23.64 18.82
N ARG A 245 1.56 24.92 18.43
CA ARG A 245 0.43 25.67 17.86
C ARG A 245 0.24 25.35 16.38
N CYS A 246 -0.66 24.43 16.07
CA CYS A 246 -1.03 24.09 14.69
C CYS A 246 -2.36 24.77 14.32
N VAL A 247 -2.38 25.52 13.21
CA VAL A 247 -3.62 26.14 12.71
C VAL A 247 -4.26 25.17 11.73
N GLN A 248 -5.38 24.58 12.14
CA GLN A 248 -6.16 23.67 11.33
C GLN A 248 -6.93 24.46 10.26
N LYS A 249 -6.74 24.13 8.99
CA LYS A 249 -7.33 24.87 7.87
C LYS A 249 -7.86 23.99 6.74
N LEU A 250 -7.36 22.76 6.59
CA LEU A 250 -7.76 21.93 5.47
C LEU A 250 -8.98 21.08 5.80
N PRO A 251 -10.00 21.05 4.92
CA PRO A 251 -11.15 20.18 5.09
C PRO A 251 -10.76 18.72 4.81
N GLU A 252 -11.37 17.81 5.57
CA GLU A 252 -11.31 16.38 5.32
C GLU A 252 -12.37 15.93 4.30
N ASP A 253 -12.24 14.71 3.77
CA ASP A 253 -13.22 14.08 2.89
C ASP A 253 -13.92 12.89 3.57
N PRO A 254 -14.90 13.14 4.47
CA PRO A 254 -15.63 12.08 5.16
C PRO A 254 -16.43 11.19 4.20
N PHE A 255 -16.76 11.69 3.00
CA PHE A 255 -17.49 10.93 2.01
C PHE A 255 -16.64 9.84 1.39
N ARG A 256 -15.44 10.18 0.89
CA ARG A 256 -14.48 9.20 0.36
C ARG A 256 -14.06 8.22 1.45
N LEU A 257 -13.80 8.68 2.67
CA LEU A 257 -13.50 7.79 3.80
C LEU A 257 -14.64 6.80 4.06
N GLY A 258 -15.88 7.27 4.13
CA GLY A 258 -17.05 6.41 4.34
C GLY A 258 -17.17 5.32 3.25
N LYS A 259 -16.93 5.67 1.97
CA LYS A 259 -16.87 4.69 0.89
C LYS A 259 -15.76 3.67 1.11
N VAL A 260 -14.55 4.12 1.43
CA VAL A 260 -13.37 3.25 1.64
C VAL A 260 -13.59 2.28 2.80
N ARG A 261 -14.16 2.75 3.92
CA ARG A 261 -14.53 1.92 5.07
C ARG A 261 -15.49 0.80 4.69
N VAL A 262 -16.54 1.13 3.95
CA VAL A 262 -17.53 0.16 3.47
C VAL A 262 -16.88 -0.86 2.52
N ARG A 263 -16.11 -0.39 1.52
CA ARG A 263 -15.45 -1.27 0.55
C ARG A 263 -14.45 -2.21 1.23
N ALA A 264 -13.63 -1.69 2.15
CA ALA A 264 -12.67 -2.48 2.92
C ALA A 264 -13.39 -3.60 3.66
N ARG A 265 -14.45 -3.28 4.42
CA ARG A 265 -15.24 -4.26 5.17
C ARG A 265 -15.87 -5.32 4.27
N VAL A 266 -16.45 -4.94 3.14
CA VAL A 266 -17.09 -5.89 2.20
C VAL A 266 -16.06 -6.81 1.54
N LEU A 267 -14.85 -6.32 1.25
CA LEU A 267 -13.78 -7.12 0.65
C LEU A 267 -13.16 -8.12 1.65
N THR A 268 -13.18 -7.81 2.93
CA THR A 268 -12.51 -8.60 3.97
C THR A 268 -13.41 -9.61 4.66
N HIS A 269 -14.74 -9.49 4.51
CA HIS A 269 -15.71 -10.34 5.20
C HIS A 269 -16.58 -11.15 4.22
N ASP A 270 -17.16 -12.25 4.71
CA ASP A 270 -18.12 -13.04 3.93
C ASP A 270 -19.32 -12.17 3.47
N PRO A 271 -19.63 -12.14 2.17
CA PRO A 271 -20.63 -11.23 1.64
C PRO A 271 -22.05 -11.55 2.14
N VAL A 272 -22.38 -12.81 2.45
CA VAL A 272 -23.70 -13.20 2.98
C VAL A 272 -23.87 -12.72 4.42
N VAL A 273 -22.81 -12.80 5.23
CA VAL A 273 -22.78 -12.21 6.58
C VAL A 273 -22.96 -10.70 6.50
N MET A 274 -22.26 -10.03 5.58
CA MET A 274 -22.36 -8.58 5.41
C MET A 274 -23.76 -8.13 4.94
N ILE A 275 -24.40 -8.87 4.02
CA ILE A 275 -25.79 -8.60 3.62
C ILE A 275 -26.72 -8.64 4.83
N ARG A 276 -26.58 -9.64 5.71
CA ARG A 276 -27.40 -9.75 6.93
C ARG A 276 -27.15 -8.57 7.86
N HIS A 277 -25.88 -8.24 8.11
CA HIS A 277 -25.49 -7.12 8.96
C HIS A 277 -26.10 -5.80 8.46
N TYR A 278 -25.90 -5.43 7.19
CA TYR A 278 -26.44 -4.17 6.67
C TYR A 278 -27.98 -4.15 6.64
N LYS A 279 -28.65 -5.27 6.31
CA LYS A 279 -30.12 -5.34 6.39
C LYS A 279 -30.63 -5.14 7.81
N GLN A 280 -29.92 -5.66 8.81
CA GLN A 280 -30.28 -5.49 10.21
C GLN A 280 -30.14 -4.03 10.65
N GLU A 281 -29.01 -3.38 10.36
CA GLU A 281 -28.78 -1.98 10.72
C GLU A 281 -29.78 -1.03 10.00
N LEU A 282 -30.05 -1.28 8.72
CA LEU A 282 -31.04 -0.52 7.94
C LEU A 282 -32.47 -0.63 8.49
N SER A 283 -32.79 -1.63 9.31
CA SER A 283 -34.11 -1.71 9.95
C SER A 283 -34.33 -0.57 10.96
N ALA A 284 -33.26 -0.04 11.55
CA ALA A 284 -33.29 1.10 12.46
C ALA A 284 -33.08 2.43 11.72
N THR A 285 -32.24 2.45 10.67
CA THR A 285 -31.92 3.65 9.88
C THR A 285 -32.09 3.41 8.37
N PRO A 286 -33.33 3.33 7.85
CA PRO A 286 -33.60 2.88 6.47
C PRO A 286 -32.96 3.71 5.36
N ASP A 287 -32.70 4.99 5.62
CA ASP A 287 -32.17 5.95 4.65
C ASP A 287 -30.67 6.24 4.84
N ASP A 288 -29.98 5.48 5.70
CA ASP A 288 -28.54 5.67 5.89
C ASP A 288 -27.77 5.35 4.59
N THR A 289 -27.10 6.37 4.07
CA THR A 289 -26.39 6.33 2.79
C THR A 289 -25.30 5.25 2.77
N PHE A 290 -24.50 5.13 3.82
CA PHE A 290 -23.37 4.20 3.84
C PHE A 290 -23.81 2.77 4.16
N LEU A 291 -24.91 2.58 4.90
CA LEU A 291 -25.51 1.26 5.07
C LEU A 291 -26.16 0.77 3.77
N LEU A 292 -26.86 1.64 3.02
CA LEU A 292 -27.40 1.31 1.69
C LEU A 292 -26.28 0.97 0.71
N TYR A 293 -25.22 1.78 0.69
CA TYR A 293 -24.03 1.50 -0.12
C TYR A 293 -23.37 0.17 0.28
N GLY A 294 -23.22 -0.10 1.59
CA GLY A 294 -22.69 -1.36 2.09
C GLY A 294 -23.53 -2.58 1.71
N LEU A 295 -24.85 -2.45 1.78
CA LEU A 295 -25.76 -3.49 1.29
C LEU A 295 -25.58 -3.73 -0.21
N ALA A 296 -25.52 -2.66 -1.02
CA ALA A 296 -25.35 -2.76 -2.47
C ALA A 296 -24.01 -3.44 -2.85
N GLU A 297 -22.90 -3.05 -2.20
CA GLU A 297 -21.59 -3.66 -2.40
C GLU A 297 -21.57 -5.14 -1.95
N SER A 298 -22.21 -5.47 -0.83
CA SER A 298 -22.26 -6.85 -0.33
C SER A 298 -23.09 -7.76 -1.24
N LEU A 299 -24.22 -7.27 -1.76
CA LEU A 299 -25.02 -7.98 -2.77
C LEU A 299 -24.23 -8.18 -4.07
N LEU A 300 -23.45 -7.17 -4.49
CA LEU A 300 -22.60 -7.27 -5.67
C LEU A 300 -21.49 -8.31 -5.48
N ALA A 301 -20.86 -8.35 -4.31
CA ALA A 301 -19.86 -9.35 -3.94
C ALA A 301 -20.45 -10.77 -3.85
N ALA A 302 -21.70 -10.92 -3.41
CA ALA A 302 -22.45 -12.18 -3.45
C ALA A 302 -22.97 -12.57 -4.84
N MET A 303 -22.68 -11.77 -5.88
CA MET A 303 -23.19 -11.93 -7.26
C MET A 303 -24.73 -11.87 -7.36
N GLU A 304 -25.42 -11.29 -6.36
CA GLU A 304 -26.86 -11.02 -6.40
C GLU A 304 -27.16 -9.75 -7.20
N TYR A 305 -26.83 -9.76 -8.50
CA TYR A 305 -26.80 -8.55 -9.33
C TYR A 305 -28.13 -7.79 -9.38
N ASP A 306 -29.27 -8.47 -9.49
CA ASP A 306 -30.56 -7.78 -9.58
C ASP A 306 -30.94 -7.08 -8.26
N ASN A 307 -30.61 -7.67 -7.12
CA ASN A 307 -30.82 -7.04 -5.82
C ASN A 307 -29.83 -5.88 -5.62
N ALA A 308 -28.55 -6.08 -5.98
CA ALA A 308 -27.54 -5.02 -5.92
C ALA A 308 -27.96 -3.80 -6.74
N LEU A 309 -28.40 -4.00 -7.99
CA LEU A 309 -28.83 -2.92 -8.88
C LEU A 309 -30.06 -2.17 -8.33
N LYS A 310 -31.05 -2.86 -7.76
CA LYS A 310 -32.19 -2.21 -7.09
C LYS A 310 -31.74 -1.35 -5.90
N THR A 311 -30.81 -1.86 -5.10
CA THR A 311 -30.26 -1.11 -3.95
C THR A 311 -29.47 0.12 -4.42
N TYR A 312 -28.67 -0.01 -5.49
CA TYR A 312 -28.00 1.14 -6.11
C TYR A 312 -28.97 2.16 -6.69
N ASP A 313 -30.06 1.72 -7.33
CA ASP A 313 -31.09 2.62 -7.85
C ASP A 313 -31.73 3.43 -6.72
N ASN A 314 -31.98 2.81 -5.56
CA ASN A 314 -32.43 3.52 -4.36
C ASN A 314 -31.38 4.52 -3.86
N LEU A 315 -30.15 4.06 -3.64
CA LEU A 315 -29.03 4.88 -3.15
C LEU A 315 -28.81 6.13 -4.02
N VAL A 316 -28.73 5.98 -5.33
CA VAL A 316 -28.48 7.08 -6.27
C VAL A 316 -29.68 8.04 -6.37
N SER A 317 -30.90 7.54 -6.14
CA SER A 317 -32.11 8.37 -6.14
C SER A 317 -32.24 9.20 -4.86
N SER A 318 -31.79 8.66 -3.72
CA SER A 318 -31.80 9.36 -2.44
C SER A 318 -30.59 10.29 -2.24
N THR A 319 -29.53 10.13 -3.02
CA THR A 319 -28.29 10.95 -2.94
C THR A 319 -27.90 11.61 -4.28
N PRO A 320 -28.79 12.40 -4.92
CA PRO A 320 -28.51 13.00 -6.23
C PRO A 320 -27.29 13.96 -6.23
N GLU A 321 -26.92 14.49 -5.07
CA GLU A 321 -25.76 15.36 -4.84
C GLU A 321 -24.42 14.61 -4.75
N LYS A 322 -24.44 13.28 -4.70
CA LYS A 322 -23.26 12.39 -4.67
C LYS A 322 -23.13 11.59 -5.97
N PRO A 323 -22.76 12.25 -7.09
CA PRO A 323 -22.71 11.60 -8.40
C PRO A 323 -21.69 10.46 -8.47
N GLU A 324 -20.73 10.38 -7.55
CA GLU A 324 -19.74 9.31 -7.43
C GLU A 324 -20.40 7.93 -7.28
N PHE A 325 -21.54 7.82 -6.58
CA PHE A 325 -22.28 6.55 -6.47
C PHE A 325 -22.82 6.06 -7.81
N ARG A 326 -22.99 6.94 -8.81
CA ARG A 326 -23.35 6.52 -10.17
C ARG A 326 -22.22 5.75 -10.85
N VAL A 327 -20.97 6.02 -10.48
CA VAL A 327 -19.82 5.25 -10.97
C VAL A 327 -19.89 3.83 -10.44
N ASP A 328 -20.16 3.66 -9.15
CA ASP A 328 -20.31 2.35 -8.50
C ASP A 328 -21.54 1.59 -9.05
N GLN A 329 -22.66 2.27 -9.25
CA GLN A 329 -23.83 1.72 -9.96
C GLN A 329 -23.46 1.27 -11.38
N GLY A 330 -22.72 2.09 -12.12
CA GLY A 330 -22.21 1.76 -13.45
C GLY A 330 -21.32 0.51 -13.43
N ARG A 331 -20.43 0.38 -12.43
CA ARG A 331 -19.63 -0.83 -12.20
C ARG A 331 -20.53 -2.04 -11.94
N ALA A 332 -21.58 -1.90 -11.12
CA ALA A 332 -22.52 -2.97 -10.88
C ALA A 332 -23.23 -3.43 -12.17
N TYR A 333 -23.63 -2.50 -13.04
CA TYR A 333 -24.18 -2.83 -14.36
C TYR A 333 -23.16 -3.54 -15.26
N LEU A 334 -21.89 -3.13 -15.23
CA LEU A 334 -20.80 -3.80 -15.94
C LEU A 334 -20.64 -5.25 -15.48
N MET A 335 -20.59 -5.48 -14.16
CA MET A 335 -20.46 -6.82 -13.58
C MET A 335 -21.69 -7.70 -13.85
N ALA A 336 -22.88 -7.10 -13.94
CA ALA A 336 -24.12 -7.79 -14.29
C ALA A 336 -24.26 -8.10 -15.80
N GLY A 337 -23.23 -7.83 -16.62
CA GLY A 337 -23.30 -8.04 -18.08
C GLY A 337 -24.11 -7.00 -18.85
N LYS A 338 -24.59 -5.93 -18.18
CA LYS A 338 -25.46 -4.89 -18.75
C LYS A 338 -24.62 -3.72 -19.28
N TYR A 339 -23.69 -4.00 -20.20
CA TYR A 339 -22.63 -3.08 -20.65
C TYR A 339 -23.15 -1.75 -21.22
N GLN A 340 -24.21 -1.80 -22.05
CA GLN A 340 -24.80 -0.58 -22.62
C GLN A 340 -25.31 0.37 -21.54
N LYS A 341 -25.89 -0.17 -20.47
CA LYS A 341 -26.38 0.61 -19.33
C LYS A 341 -25.21 1.21 -18.55
N ALA A 342 -24.17 0.42 -18.28
CA ALA A 342 -22.94 0.89 -17.66
C ALA A 342 -22.34 2.09 -18.43
N ILE A 343 -22.19 1.98 -19.75
CA ILE A 343 -21.70 3.08 -20.61
C ILE A 343 -22.61 4.31 -20.53
N SER A 344 -23.94 4.12 -20.55
CA SER A 344 -24.90 5.24 -20.48
C SER A 344 -24.86 6.01 -19.16
N ILE A 345 -24.47 5.35 -18.06
CA ILE A 345 -24.36 5.95 -16.73
C ILE A 345 -22.98 6.59 -16.55
N ILE A 346 -21.92 5.84 -16.83
CA ILE A 346 -20.54 6.27 -16.56
C ILE A 346 -20.08 7.32 -17.59
N GLY A 347 -20.45 7.18 -18.86
CA GLY A 347 -20.00 8.06 -19.94
C GLY A 347 -20.22 9.56 -19.69
N PRO A 348 -21.44 10.01 -19.37
CA PRO A 348 -21.70 11.41 -19.03
C PRO A 348 -20.99 11.89 -17.76
N TYR A 349 -20.77 10.99 -16.79
CA TYR A 349 -20.01 11.29 -15.58
C TYR A 349 -18.52 11.52 -15.92
N SER A 350 -17.87 10.57 -16.60
CA SER A 350 -16.45 10.67 -16.96
C SER A 350 -16.12 11.87 -17.85
N LYS A 351 -17.07 12.33 -18.67
CA LYS A 351 -16.92 13.56 -19.45
C LYS A 351 -16.87 14.83 -18.58
N ARG A 352 -17.64 14.86 -17.49
CA ARG A 352 -17.66 15.99 -16.53
C ARG A 352 -16.53 15.90 -15.50
N HIS A 353 -16.04 14.69 -15.24
CA HIS A 353 -14.98 14.40 -14.27
C HIS A 353 -13.80 13.69 -14.95
N PRO A 354 -13.06 14.37 -15.85
CA PRO A 354 -11.97 13.74 -16.60
C PRO A 354 -10.81 13.29 -15.70
N GLY A 355 -10.70 13.82 -14.48
CA GLY A 355 -9.72 13.39 -13.47
C GLY A 355 -10.08 12.09 -12.73
N ASP A 356 -11.33 11.64 -12.80
CA ASP A 356 -11.77 10.41 -12.15
C ASP A 356 -11.30 9.19 -12.96
N SER A 357 -10.13 8.67 -12.56
CA SER A 357 -9.50 7.53 -13.23
C SER A 357 -10.30 6.23 -13.06
N THR A 358 -10.95 6.03 -11.91
CA THR A 358 -11.78 4.85 -11.63
C THR A 358 -12.97 4.78 -12.58
N ALA A 359 -13.70 5.88 -12.74
CA ALA A 359 -14.82 5.96 -13.66
C ALA A 359 -14.38 5.70 -15.10
N ARG A 360 -13.26 6.28 -15.51
CA ARG A 360 -12.68 6.07 -16.84
C ARG A 360 -12.26 4.62 -17.07
N PHE A 361 -11.70 3.95 -16.07
CA PHE A 361 -11.34 2.54 -16.15
C PHE A 361 -12.57 1.65 -16.35
N PHE A 362 -13.64 1.84 -15.54
CA PHE A 362 -14.87 1.09 -15.72
C PHE A 362 -15.56 1.39 -17.06
N LEU A 363 -15.50 2.62 -17.55
CA LEU A 363 -16.01 2.97 -18.87
C LEU A 363 -15.24 2.25 -19.99
N ALA A 364 -13.90 2.23 -19.93
CA ALA A 364 -13.08 1.54 -20.89
C ALA A 364 -13.36 0.02 -20.90
N ASN A 365 -13.49 -0.58 -19.72
CA ASN A 365 -13.86 -1.99 -19.60
C ASN A 365 -15.26 -2.25 -20.17
N ALA A 366 -16.24 -1.39 -19.90
CA ALA A 366 -17.57 -1.53 -20.47
C ALA A 366 -17.57 -1.42 -22.00
N TYR A 367 -16.73 -0.56 -22.59
CA TYR A 367 -16.52 -0.54 -24.03
C TYR A 367 -15.90 -1.84 -24.55
N LEU A 368 -14.88 -2.38 -23.88
CA LEU A 368 -14.27 -3.65 -24.27
C LEU A 368 -15.27 -4.82 -24.23
N GLU A 369 -16.04 -4.96 -23.14
CA GLU A 369 -17.05 -6.02 -23.02
C GLU A 369 -18.19 -5.87 -24.04
N GLN A 370 -18.46 -4.64 -24.49
CA GLN A 370 -19.43 -4.37 -25.55
C GLN A 370 -18.86 -4.60 -26.97
N GLY A 371 -17.59 -5.00 -27.11
CA GLY A 371 -16.95 -5.18 -28.42
C GLY A 371 -16.60 -3.87 -29.12
N LYS A 372 -16.33 -2.81 -28.34
CA LYS A 372 -15.96 -1.45 -28.79
C LYS A 372 -14.52 -1.09 -28.40
N PRO A 373 -13.50 -1.82 -28.90
CA PRO A 373 -12.13 -1.60 -28.46
C PRO A 373 -11.52 -0.29 -28.98
N ALA A 374 -12.03 0.28 -30.08
CA ALA A 374 -11.57 1.57 -30.60
C ALA A 374 -11.85 2.72 -29.62
N GLU A 375 -12.98 2.66 -28.91
CA GLU A 375 -13.39 3.62 -27.89
C GLU A 375 -12.65 3.41 -26.57
N ALA A 376 -12.32 2.16 -26.22
CA ALA A 376 -11.59 1.83 -25.00
C ALA A 376 -10.10 2.23 -25.05
N LEU A 377 -9.44 2.02 -26.19
CA LEU A 377 -8.00 2.19 -26.35
C LEU A 377 -7.46 3.56 -25.89
N PRO A 378 -8.01 4.73 -26.33
CA PRO A 378 -7.47 6.01 -25.90
C PRO A 378 -7.60 6.21 -24.39
N ILE A 379 -8.69 5.71 -23.79
CA ILE A 379 -8.89 5.79 -22.33
C ILE A 379 -7.83 4.96 -21.61
N LEU A 380 -7.62 3.70 -22.01
CA LEU A 380 -6.64 2.81 -21.38
C LEU A 380 -5.20 3.34 -21.54
N LYS A 381 -4.86 3.91 -22.70
CA LYS A 381 -3.53 4.53 -22.92
C LYS A 381 -3.27 5.68 -21.96
N THR A 382 -4.26 6.52 -21.70
CA THR A 382 -4.12 7.63 -20.75
C THR A 382 -3.99 7.12 -19.31
N LEU A 383 -4.73 6.07 -18.94
CA LEU A 383 -4.70 5.53 -17.58
C LEU A 383 -3.40 4.78 -17.26
N LYS A 384 -2.70 4.23 -18.25
CA LYS A 384 -1.41 3.53 -18.07
C LYS A 384 -0.40 4.30 -17.23
N GLN A 385 -0.40 5.63 -17.28
CA GLN A 385 0.58 6.46 -16.57
C GLN A 385 0.19 6.75 -15.11
N SER A 386 -1.09 6.70 -14.77
CA SER A 386 -1.60 7.19 -13.48
C SER A 386 -2.38 6.15 -12.68
N TRP A 387 -2.60 4.96 -13.24
CA TRP A 387 -3.42 3.94 -12.58
C TRP A 387 -2.65 3.19 -11.49
N PRO A 388 -3.21 3.03 -10.27
CA PRO A 388 -2.51 2.43 -9.13
C PRO A 388 -2.12 0.95 -9.29
N ASP A 389 -2.77 0.20 -10.19
CA ASP A 389 -2.49 -1.22 -10.43
C ASP A 389 -2.03 -1.48 -11.88
N PRO A 390 -0.74 -1.29 -12.20
CA PRO A 390 -0.22 -1.42 -13.55
C PRO A 390 -0.57 -2.76 -14.21
N ALA A 391 -0.62 -3.84 -13.43
CA ALA A 391 -0.92 -5.18 -13.94
C ALA A 391 -2.31 -5.24 -14.58
N SER A 392 -3.36 -4.68 -13.95
CA SER A 392 -4.70 -4.68 -14.53
C SER A 392 -4.79 -3.81 -15.78
N ILE A 393 -4.10 -2.66 -15.84
CA ILE A 393 -4.10 -1.84 -17.06
C ILE A 393 -3.40 -2.56 -18.21
N TYR A 394 -2.27 -3.22 -17.96
CA TYR A 394 -1.61 -4.02 -18.99
C TYR A 394 -2.49 -5.15 -19.49
N LEU A 395 -3.24 -5.81 -18.61
CA LEU A 395 -4.22 -6.81 -19.03
C LEU A 395 -5.29 -6.21 -19.95
N GLN A 396 -5.89 -5.08 -19.57
CA GLN A 396 -6.93 -4.44 -20.40
C GLN A 396 -6.39 -3.92 -21.73
N LEU A 397 -5.17 -3.36 -21.76
CA LEU A 397 -4.52 -2.96 -23.01
C LEU A 397 -4.25 -4.19 -23.91
N GLY A 398 -3.75 -5.29 -23.34
CA GLY A 398 -3.56 -6.55 -24.08
C GLY A 398 -4.86 -7.06 -24.71
N ARG A 399 -5.95 -7.10 -23.93
CA ARG A 399 -7.30 -7.45 -24.41
C ARG A 399 -7.78 -6.50 -25.51
N CYS A 400 -7.57 -5.20 -25.33
CA CYS A 400 -7.95 -4.18 -26.29
C CYS A 400 -7.21 -4.35 -27.64
N PHE A 401 -5.89 -4.53 -27.62
CA PHE A 401 -5.10 -4.75 -28.83
C PHE A 401 -5.43 -6.08 -29.50
N ALA A 402 -5.70 -7.15 -28.73
CA ALA A 402 -6.15 -8.43 -29.27
C ALA A 402 -7.48 -8.30 -30.02
N ALA A 403 -8.45 -7.55 -29.45
CA ALA A 403 -9.74 -7.26 -30.09
C ALA A 403 -9.62 -6.34 -31.32
N LEU A 404 -8.54 -5.58 -31.43
CA LEU A 404 -8.18 -4.78 -32.63
C LEU A 404 -7.32 -5.57 -33.63
N GLU A 405 -7.16 -6.89 -33.44
CA GLU A 405 -6.35 -7.78 -34.27
C GLU A 405 -4.85 -7.42 -34.32
N LYS A 406 -4.38 -6.61 -33.38
CA LYS A 406 -2.98 -6.19 -33.24
C LYS A 406 -2.24 -7.12 -32.28
N GLN A 407 -1.98 -8.33 -32.76
CA GLN A 407 -1.48 -9.43 -31.93
C GLN A 407 -0.09 -9.17 -31.33
N GLY A 408 0.80 -8.46 -32.05
CA GLY A 408 2.13 -8.11 -31.54
C GLY A 408 2.04 -7.24 -30.28
N GLU A 409 1.26 -6.16 -30.35
CA GLU A 409 1.01 -5.25 -29.24
C GLU A 409 0.22 -5.94 -28.11
N ALA A 410 -0.73 -6.82 -28.44
CA ALA A 410 -1.45 -7.60 -27.46
C ALA A 410 -0.49 -8.44 -26.60
N HIS A 411 0.40 -9.21 -27.25
CA HIS A 411 1.39 -10.01 -26.55
C HIS A 411 2.40 -9.15 -25.77
N TYR A 412 2.76 -7.96 -26.26
CA TYR A 412 3.60 -7.01 -25.51
C TYR A 412 2.96 -6.61 -24.18
N TYR A 413 1.68 -6.26 -24.19
CA TYR A 413 1.00 -5.86 -22.95
C TYR A 413 0.73 -7.05 -22.02
N PHE A 414 0.42 -8.23 -22.57
CA PHE A 414 0.33 -9.43 -21.75
C PHE A 414 1.67 -9.82 -21.10
N TYR A 415 2.81 -9.59 -21.76
CA TYR A 415 4.13 -9.77 -21.13
C TYR A 415 4.26 -8.93 -19.86
N HIS A 416 4.00 -7.61 -19.96
CA HIS A 416 4.10 -6.70 -18.82
C HIS A 416 3.11 -7.03 -17.71
N HIS A 417 1.89 -7.48 -18.05
CA HIS A 417 0.93 -7.99 -17.07
C HIS A 417 1.49 -9.20 -16.30
N TYR A 418 1.90 -10.25 -17.01
CA TYR A 418 2.39 -11.48 -16.38
C TYR A 418 3.70 -11.28 -15.62
N LYS A 419 4.58 -10.38 -16.09
CA LYS A 419 5.77 -9.95 -15.36
C LYS A 419 5.38 -9.27 -14.05
N ALA A 420 4.42 -8.36 -14.08
CA ALA A 420 3.96 -7.62 -12.89
C ALA A 420 3.30 -8.53 -11.84
N ILE A 421 2.59 -9.59 -12.25
CA ILE A 421 2.01 -10.56 -11.30
C ILE A 421 2.96 -11.72 -10.96
N GLY A 422 4.25 -11.63 -11.33
CA GLY A 422 5.27 -12.62 -11.00
C GLY A 422 5.18 -13.96 -11.76
N ASN A 423 4.31 -14.07 -12.77
CA ASN A 423 4.15 -15.28 -13.59
C ASN A 423 5.20 -15.29 -14.71
N GLN A 424 6.43 -15.65 -14.36
CA GLN A 424 7.59 -15.66 -15.26
C GLN A 424 7.39 -16.54 -16.50
N GLN A 425 6.75 -17.70 -16.35
CA GLN A 425 6.51 -18.62 -17.46
C GLN A 425 5.59 -17.98 -18.52
N SER A 426 4.49 -17.38 -18.09
CA SER A 426 3.55 -16.71 -19.01
C SER A 426 4.17 -15.45 -19.59
N ALA A 427 4.91 -14.68 -18.77
CA ALA A 427 5.64 -13.51 -19.25
C ALA A 427 6.58 -13.91 -20.40
N GLN A 428 7.42 -14.94 -20.21
CA GLN A 428 8.37 -15.36 -21.24
C GLN A 428 7.67 -15.86 -22.52
N TYR A 429 6.56 -16.59 -22.39
CA TYR A 429 5.74 -16.98 -23.53
C TYR A 429 5.27 -15.76 -24.34
N HIS A 430 4.72 -14.76 -23.66
CA HIS A 430 4.20 -13.55 -24.30
C HIS A 430 5.32 -12.68 -24.90
N LYS A 431 6.48 -12.54 -24.23
CA LYS A 431 7.67 -11.86 -24.76
C LYS A 431 8.13 -12.48 -26.08
N ASN A 432 8.24 -13.80 -26.12
CA ASN A 432 8.67 -14.53 -27.32
C ASN A 432 7.67 -14.39 -28.48
N LYS A 433 6.37 -14.37 -28.18
CA LYS A 433 5.32 -14.15 -29.20
C LYS A 433 5.34 -12.71 -29.72
N ALA A 434 5.45 -11.73 -28.84
CA ALA A 434 5.54 -10.31 -29.19
C ALA A 434 6.74 -10.04 -30.11
N LEU A 435 7.94 -10.52 -29.77
CA LEU A 435 9.15 -10.36 -30.59
C LEU A 435 9.06 -10.99 -32.00
N LYS A 436 8.16 -11.97 -32.21
CA LYS A 436 7.94 -12.56 -33.54
C LYS A 436 6.95 -11.76 -34.40
N LEU A 437 6.05 -11.00 -33.77
CA LEU A 437 4.91 -10.35 -34.41
C LEU A 437 5.07 -8.84 -34.53
N LEU A 438 5.84 -8.22 -33.64
CA LEU A 438 6.09 -6.79 -33.64
C LEU A 438 7.09 -6.39 -34.76
N PRO A 439 6.91 -5.21 -35.37
CA PRO A 439 7.90 -4.63 -36.26
C PRO A 439 9.26 -4.44 -35.54
N PRO A 440 10.40 -4.84 -36.14
CA PRO A 440 11.71 -4.77 -35.50
C PRO A 440 12.18 -3.37 -35.07
N ASP A 441 11.59 -2.33 -35.65
CA ASP A 441 11.86 -0.91 -35.41
C ASP A 441 10.86 -0.25 -34.44
N SER A 442 9.82 -0.98 -34.02
CA SER A 442 8.83 -0.46 -33.09
C SER A 442 9.39 -0.24 -31.68
N GLU A 443 8.88 0.78 -30.98
CA GLU A 443 9.23 1.07 -29.59
C GLU A 443 9.04 -0.15 -28.68
N SER A 444 7.90 -0.84 -28.82
CA SER A 444 7.59 -2.06 -28.06
C SER A 444 8.57 -3.21 -28.34
N TYR A 445 9.09 -3.34 -29.56
CA TYR A 445 10.09 -4.36 -29.87
C TYR A 445 11.43 -4.05 -29.19
N ASN A 446 11.85 -2.79 -29.23
CA ASN A 446 13.08 -2.33 -28.61
C ASN A 446 13.04 -2.46 -27.08
N ASP A 447 11.92 -2.10 -26.45
CA ASP A 447 11.67 -2.28 -25.01
C ASP A 447 11.90 -3.74 -24.57
N LEU A 448 11.29 -4.70 -25.27
CA LEU A 448 11.45 -6.14 -24.94
C LEU A 448 12.88 -6.67 -25.15
N LYS A 449 13.68 -6.05 -26.02
CA LYS A 449 15.07 -6.45 -26.25
C LYS A 449 16.03 -5.92 -25.18
N CYS A 450 15.78 -4.72 -24.68
CA CYS A 450 16.56 -4.12 -23.60
C CYS A 450 16.40 -4.89 -22.28
N ASP A 451 15.24 -5.51 -22.08
CA ASP A 451 14.92 -6.35 -20.92
C ASP A 451 15.61 -7.74 -20.93
N LYS A 452 16.80 -7.86 -21.53
CA LYS A 452 17.61 -9.10 -21.54
C LYS A 452 18.67 -9.15 -20.43
N ASN A 453 18.90 -8.04 -19.72
CA ASN A 453 20.03 -7.91 -18.78
C ASN A 453 19.68 -8.22 -17.30
N GLN A 454 18.48 -8.69 -16.98
CA GLN A 454 18.07 -9.00 -15.59
C GLN A 454 17.80 -10.50 -15.32
N GLU A 455 18.01 -11.40 -16.29
CA GLU A 455 17.59 -12.81 -16.20
C GLU A 455 18.78 -13.81 -16.21
N ASN A 456 19.83 -13.59 -15.42
CA ASN A 456 20.86 -14.62 -15.24
C ASN A 456 21.50 -14.60 -13.84
N PRO A 457 20.87 -15.19 -12.81
CA PRO A 457 21.65 -15.84 -11.77
C PRO A 457 22.19 -17.12 -12.42
N LYS A 458 23.46 -17.11 -12.83
CA LYS A 458 24.14 -18.38 -13.15
C LYS A 458 24.05 -19.29 -11.91
N PRO A 459 23.85 -20.61 -12.12
CA PRO A 459 23.59 -21.57 -11.05
C PRO A 459 24.70 -21.64 -10.00
#